data_AF-A0A4R7D5I7-F1
#
_entry.id   AF-A0A4R7D5I7-F1
#
_cell.length_a   1.000
_cell.length_b   1.000
_cell.length_c   1.000
_cell.angle_alpha   90.00
_cell.angle_beta   90.00
_cell.angle_gamma   90.00
#
_symmetry.space_group_name_H-M   'P 1'
#
loop_
_entity.id
_entity.type
_entity.pdbx_description
1 polymer ?
#
loop_
_entity_poly.entity_id
_entity_poly.type
_entity_poly.pdbx_seq_one_letter_code
_entity_poly.pdbx_strand_id
1 'polypeptide(L)'
;MAKLFTLLLFLQLFAYPIYARANTDDALQDCEQITAIALEKLVPALKKNDYQPLESILGTMQSACGESEFTQRMRIIQALVEKKATAELIADYLSKNYHEVLTMRWDYSVEKEYRRIYQDNKPDFSYIPLNHPIDSLTKLKANALLVSSSYTLNAQEEQITYLFADQLDKFYQSYAGEATQPVVQETLPVVSENVSRANYDNKRAGVVIAAGAEFPITGSDPLFKTNPTVSVMYASGLSSLFLFEGGIKIRINSNDRSFDYNLYNEVEHVNSGASFSLGGNIGIKAFDNDKFIIAPKAGLYLDVTTTGLSEVNYYDDGYYDDEYEEGGSSVQYHNVNTMRTTLGLNIMRHIAGKKYIGLEAAYHYIPYNWDSSLLTTIQPNYASLQLFFRF
;
A
#
# COMPACT_ATOMS: atom_id res chain seq x y z
N MET A 1 20.30 70.25 -14.24
CA MET A 1 19.00 69.71 -13.78
C MET A 1 18.37 68.67 -14.73
N ALA A 2 19.02 68.29 -15.84
CA ALA A 2 18.48 67.31 -16.79
C ALA A 2 18.73 65.83 -16.43
N LYS A 3 19.51 65.52 -15.38
CA LYS A 3 19.77 64.15 -14.91
C LYS A 3 18.81 63.65 -13.81
N LEU A 4 18.04 64.55 -13.19
CA LEU A 4 17.04 64.18 -12.19
C LEU A 4 15.69 63.82 -12.85
N PHE A 5 15.40 64.42 -14.00
CA PHE A 5 14.18 64.16 -14.77
C PHE A 5 14.17 62.79 -15.47
N THR A 6 15.34 62.29 -15.90
CA THR A 6 15.45 60.96 -16.51
C THR A 6 15.33 59.81 -15.50
N LEU A 7 15.70 60.04 -14.23
CA LEU A 7 15.52 59.04 -13.17
C LEU A 7 14.04 58.91 -12.74
N LEU A 8 13.30 60.02 -12.72
CA LEU A 8 11.86 60.04 -12.43
C LEU A 8 11.01 59.43 -13.55
N LEU A 9 11.46 59.51 -14.81
CA LEU A 9 10.78 58.89 -15.95
C LEU A 9 10.95 57.36 -16.01
N PHE A 10 12.07 56.82 -15.50
CA PHE A 10 12.27 55.37 -15.39
C PHE A 10 11.58 54.75 -14.17
N LEU A 11 11.33 55.53 -13.10
CA LEU A 11 10.59 55.04 -11.92
C LEU A 11 9.08 54.88 -12.20
N GLN A 12 8.52 55.62 -13.17
CA GLN A 12 7.12 55.49 -13.58
C GLN A 12 6.85 54.29 -14.50
N LEU A 13 7.89 53.66 -15.06
CA LEU A 13 7.76 52.41 -15.81
C LEU A 13 7.80 51.14 -14.93
N PHE A 14 8.19 51.28 -13.66
CA PHE A 14 8.19 50.20 -12.66
C PHE A 14 7.06 50.30 -11.64
N ALA A 15 6.20 51.32 -11.74
CA ALA A 15 5.10 51.57 -10.82
C ALA A 15 3.72 51.52 -11.52
N TYR A 16 3.30 50.29 -11.85
CA TYR A 16 1.90 49.83 -11.97
C TYR A 16 1.13 50.23 -13.27
N PRO A 17 0.41 49.26 -13.87
CA PRO A 17 -0.72 48.64 -13.18
C PRO A 17 -0.59 47.12 -12.97
N ILE A 18 -0.58 46.69 -11.70
CA ILE A 18 -1.25 45.45 -11.24
C ILE A 18 -2.78 45.65 -11.26
N TYR A 19 -3.30 46.30 -12.29
CA TYR A 19 -4.73 46.43 -12.58
C TYR A 19 -4.93 46.33 -14.10
N ALA A 20 -4.39 45.24 -14.63
CA ALA A 20 -4.96 44.55 -15.77
C ALA A 20 -5.09 43.07 -15.40
N ARG A 21 -5.77 42.78 -14.27
CA ARG A 21 -6.70 41.65 -14.32
C ARG A 21 -7.76 42.11 -15.31
N ALA A 22 -7.61 41.67 -16.55
CA ALA A 22 -8.79 41.49 -17.36
C ALA A 22 -9.72 40.64 -16.49
N ASN A 23 -10.78 41.25 -15.99
CA ASN A 23 -11.98 40.52 -15.67
C ASN A 23 -12.44 39.93 -17.00
N THR A 24 -11.83 38.82 -17.43
CA THR A 24 -12.48 37.86 -18.30
C THR A 24 -13.42 37.01 -17.45
N ASP A 25 -14.30 37.68 -16.69
CA ASP A 25 -15.53 37.08 -16.17
C ASP A 25 -16.59 36.97 -17.28
N ASP A 26 -16.28 37.46 -18.49
CA ASP A 26 -17.16 37.42 -19.68
C ASP A 26 -16.80 36.35 -20.71
N ALA A 27 -15.93 35.38 -20.38
CA ALA A 27 -15.65 34.24 -21.28
C ALA A 27 -15.23 32.94 -20.58
N LEU A 28 -15.49 32.78 -19.27
CA LEU A 28 -15.55 31.44 -18.68
C LEU A 28 -16.82 30.80 -19.20
N GLN A 29 -16.76 30.31 -20.45
CA GLN A 29 -17.65 29.26 -20.92
C GLN A 29 -17.74 28.23 -19.79
N ASP A 30 -18.95 27.97 -19.30
CA ASP A 30 -19.16 27.06 -18.19
C ASP A 30 -18.69 25.66 -18.61
N CYS A 31 -17.44 25.36 -18.28
CA CYS A 31 -16.80 24.11 -18.65
C CYS A 31 -17.52 22.91 -18.07
N GLU A 32 -18.23 23.10 -16.95
CA GLU A 32 -19.12 22.09 -16.40
C GLU A 32 -20.30 21.84 -17.36
N GLN A 33 -20.96 22.90 -17.83
CA GLN A 33 -22.08 22.78 -18.77
C GLN A 33 -21.65 22.19 -20.13
N ILE A 34 -20.54 22.67 -20.71
CA ILE A 34 -20.05 22.18 -22.00
C ILE A 34 -19.63 20.71 -21.89
N THR A 35 -18.92 20.36 -20.81
CA THR A 35 -18.53 18.98 -20.55
C THR A 35 -19.75 18.09 -20.35
N ALA A 36 -20.77 18.54 -19.61
CA ALA A 36 -22.02 17.79 -19.43
C ALA A 36 -22.71 17.50 -20.78
N ILE A 37 -22.86 18.51 -21.64
CA ILE A 37 -23.46 18.36 -22.98
C ILE A 37 -22.61 17.43 -23.86
N ALA A 38 -21.28 17.53 -23.79
CA ALA A 38 -20.38 16.66 -24.54
C ALA A 38 -20.51 15.20 -24.09
N LEU A 39 -20.55 14.95 -22.77
CA LEU A 39 -20.71 13.60 -22.21
C LEU A 39 -22.03 12.94 -22.63
N GLU A 40 -23.13 13.70 -22.70
CA GLU A 40 -24.43 13.20 -23.20
C GLU A 40 -24.36 12.69 -24.64
N LYS A 41 -23.49 13.28 -25.47
CA LYS A 41 -23.27 12.87 -26.87
C LYS A 41 -22.22 11.76 -27.01
N LEU A 42 -21.14 11.82 -26.21
CA LEU A 42 -20.03 10.87 -26.28
C LEU A 42 -20.42 9.46 -25.81
N VAL A 43 -21.22 9.35 -24.73
CA VAL A 43 -21.65 8.05 -24.21
C VAL A 43 -22.37 7.19 -25.26
N PRO A 44 -23.41 7.67 -25.96
CA PRO A 44 -24.07 6.90 -27.01
C PRO A 44 -23.17 6.66 -28.24
N ALA A 45 -22.29 7.61 -28.59
CA ALA A 45 -21.33 7.43 -29.68
C ALA A 45 -20.37 6.25 -29.39
N LEU A 46 -19.77 6.20 -28.20
CA LEU A 46 -18.90 5.10 -27.78
C LEU A 46 -19.63 3.76 -27.66
N LYS A 47 -20.87 3.76 -27.15
CA LYS A 47 -21.67 2.53 -27.09
C LYS A 47 -21.90 1.93 -28.48
N LYS A 48 -22.11 2.78 -29.49
CA LYS A 48 -22.35 2.37 -30.89
C LYS A 48 -21.08 2.16 -31.71
N ASN A 49 -19.90 2.46 -31.17
CA ASN A 49 -18.64 2.56 -31.93
C ASN A 49 -18.71 3.59 -33.07
N ASP A 50 -19.50 4.66 -32.89
CA ASP A 50 -19.59 5.75 -33.85
C ASP A 50 -18.56 6.83 -33.51
N TYR A 51 -17.40 6.77 -34.17
CA TYR A 51 -16.29 7.70 -33.93
C TYR A 51 -16.30 8.91 -34.88
N GLN A 52 -17.18 8.93 -35.89
CA GLN A 52 -17.30 10.07 -36.81
C GLN A 52 -17.58 11.41 -36.10
N PRO A 53 -18.50 11.51 -35.12
CA PRO A 53 -18.74 12.76 -34.41
C PRO A 53 -17.71 13.06 -33.32
N LEU A 54 -16.83 12.10 -32.98
CA LEU A 54 -15.99 12.20 -31.79
C LEU A 54 -15.07 13.42 -31.84
N GLU A 55 -14.35 13.62 -32.94
CA GLU A 55 -13.38 14.73 -33.06
C GLU A 55 -14.08 16.10 -33.00
N SER A 56 -15.30 16.23 -33.55
CA SER A 56 -16.06 17.48 -33.44
C SER A 56 -16.46 17.78 -32.00
N ILE A 57 -16.86 16.76 -31.23
CA ILE A 57 -17.21 16.93 -29.81
C ILE A 57 -15.96 17.25 -28.99
N LEU A 58 -14.86 16.51 -29.17
CA LEU A 58 -13.61 16.73 -28.45
C LEU A 58 -12.98 18.08 -28.80
N GLY A 59 -13.03 18.50 -30.07
CA GLY A 59 -12.58 19.81 -30.50
C GLY A 59 -13.38 20.96 -29.87
N THR A 60 -14.69 20.78 -29.68
CA THR A 60 -15.52 21.75 -28.96
C THR A 60 -15.17 21.83 -27.48
N MET A 61 -14.91 20.68 -26.83
CA MET A 61 -14.44 20.67 -25.44
C MET A 61 -13.08 21.36 -25.31
N GLN A 62 -12.14 21.06 -26.20
CA GLN A 62 -10.80 21.62 -26.15
C GLN A 62 -10.77 23.13 -26.45
N SER A 63 -11.57 23.62 -27.40
CA SER A 63 -11.62 25.04 -27.71
C SER A 63 -12.23 25.86 -26.57
N ALA A 64 -13.18 25.28 -25.83
CA ALA A 64 -13.86 25.94 -24.73
C ALA A 64 -13.09 25.85 -23.40
N CYS A 65 -12.52 24.68 -23.11
CA CYS A 65 -11.99 24.34 -21.78
C CYS A 65 -10.50 24.04 -21.74
N GLY A 66 -9.84 24.17 -22.89
CA GLY A 66 -8.45 23.75 -23.05
C GLY A 66 -8.30 22.26 -23.23
N GLU A 67 -7.08 21.86 -23.53
CA GLU A 67 -6.72 20.45 -23.65
C GLU A 67 -6.73 19.77 -22.26
N SER A 68 -7.25 18.55 -22.20
CA SER A 68 -7.28 17.75 -20.97
C SER A 68 -6.92 16.29 -21.23
N GLU A 69 -6.49 15.61 -20.17
CA GLU A 69 -6.28 14.16 -20.12
C GLU A 69 -7.41 13.42 -20.84
N PHE A 70 -8.66 13.73 -20.48
CA PHE A 70 -9.82 13.05 -21.03
C PHE A 70 -9.91 13.21 -22.54
N THR A 71 -9.76 14.43 -23.06
CA THR A 71 -9.86 14.68 -24.50
C THR A 71 -8.78 13.94 -25.28
N GLN A 72 -7.55 13.90 -24.74
CA GLN A 72 -6.44 13.22 -25.39
C GLN A 72 -6.56 11.70 -25.31
N ARG A 73 -6.98 11.14 -24.17
CA ARG A 73 -7.33 9.72 -24.02
C ARG A 73 -8.36 9.29 -25.04
N MET A 74 -9.42 10.08 -25.22
CA MET A 74 -10.45 9.78 -26.20
C MET A 74 -9.92 9.75 -27.64
N ARG A 75 -9.03 10.69 -28.01
CA ARG A 75 -8.37 10.70 -29.33
C ARG A 75 -7.46 9.51 -29.55
N ILE A 76 -6.68 9.11 -28.53
CA ILE A 76 -5.83 7.92 -28.64
C ILE A 76 -6.69 6.68 -28.83
N ILE A 77 -7.74 6.49 -28.04
CA ILE A 77 -8.68 5.36 -28.20
C ILE A 77 -9.28 5.35 -29.61
N GLN A 78 -9.71 6.50 -30.11
CA GLN A 78 -10.21 6.60 -31.49
C GLN A 78 -9.16 6.18 -32.51
N ALA A 79 -7.94 6.72 -32.41
CA ALA A 79 -6.87 6.44 -33.35
C ALA A 79 -6.49 4.94 -33.36
N LEU A 80 -6.45 4.30 -32.17
CA LEU A 80 -6.23 2.86 -32.03
C LEU A 80 -7.32 2.04 -32.72
N VAL A 81 -8.60 2.39 -32.48
CA VAL A 81 -9.74 1.70 -33.08
C VAL A 81 -9.77 1.87 -34.61
N GLU A 82 -9.43 3.06 -35.09
CA GLU A 82 -9.37 3.38 -36.52
C GLU A 82 -8.05 2.95 -37.19
N LYS A 83 -7.12 2.34 -36.45
CA LYS A 83 -5.79 1.90 -36.92
C LYS A 83 -4.98 3.03 -37.56
N LYS A 84 -5.09 4.23 -37.00
CA LYS A 84 -4.32 5.43 -37.39
C LYS A 84 -3.00 5.50 -36.60
N ALA A 85 -2.08 6.35 -37.06
CA ALA A 85 -0.83 6.62 -36.34
C ALA A 85 -1.11 7.21 -34.95
N THR A 86 -0.52 6.62 -33.92
CA THR A 86 -0.75 6.94 -32.50
C THR A 86 0.48 7.46 -31.77
N ALA A 87 1.68 7.28 -32.34
CA ALA A 87 2.95 7.52 -31.64
C ALA A 87 3.08 8.94 -31.07
N GLU A 88 2.77 9.97 -31.86
CA GLU A 88 2.83 11.37 -31.41
C GLU A 88 1.78 11.66 -30.34
N LEU A 89 0.56 11.14 -30.49
CA LEU A 89 -0.51 11.32 -29.52
C LEU A 89 -0.16 10.71 -28.16
N ILE A 90 0.44 9.51 -28.17
CA ILE A 90 0.86 8.81 -26.95
C ILE A 90 2.05 9.51 -26.31
N ALA A 91 3.06 9.89 -27.10
CA ALA A 91 4.22 10.61 -26.59
C ALA A 91 3.83 11.95 -25.94
N ASP A 92 2.94 12.71 -26.58
CA ASP A 92 2.46 13.98 -26.06
C ASP A 92 1.66 13.78 -24.76
N TYR A 93 0.77 12.77 -24.70
CA TYR A 93 0.01 12.40 -23.50
C TYR A 93 0.93 12.08 -22.31
N LEU A 94 1.97 11.27 -22.55
CA LEU A 94 2.93 10.91 -21.51
C LEU A 94 3.78 12.10 -21.07
N SER A 95 4.22 12.96 -22.01
CA SER A 95 5.03 14.15 -21.72
C SER A 95 4.31 15.17 -20.82
N LYS A 96 2.98 15.22 -20.90
CA LYS A 96 2.11 16.08 -20.08
C LYS A 96 1.78 15.49 -18.71
N ASN A 97 2.34 14.32 -18.37
CA ASN A 97 2.01 13.58 -17.14
C ASN A 97 0.52 13.25 -17.00
N TYR A 98 -0.21 13.10 -18.11
CA TYR A 98 -1.63 12.77 -18.08
C TYR A 98 -1.92 11.36 -17.55
N HIS A 99 -0.91 10.49 -17.55
CA HIS A 99 -0.97 9.20 -16.86
C HIS A 99 -1.21 9.37 -15.35
N GLU A 100 -0.57 10.35 -14.69
CA GLU A 100 -0.79 10.64 -13.27
C GLU A 100 -2.19 11.22 -13.01
N VAL A 101 -2.67 12.10 -13.90
CA VAL A 101 -4.03 12.67 -13.82
C VAL A 101 -5.08 11.57 -13.90
N LEU A 102 -4.88 10.62 -14.81
CA LEU A 102 -5.81 9.52 -14.98
C LEU A 102 -5.73 8.50 -13.83
N THR A 103 -4.53 8.20 -13.34
CA THR A 103 -4.31 7.38 -12.13
C THR A 103 -5.06 7.97 -10.93
N MET A 104 -4.86 9.26 -10.66
CA MET A 104 -5.57 9.99 -9.61
C MET A 104 -7.10 9.89 -9.76
N ARG A 105 -7.62 10.00 -10.99
CA ARG A 105 -9.05 9.86 -11.27
C ARG A 105 -9.57 8.48 -10.89
N TRP A 106 -8.84 7.40 -11.16
CA TRP A 106 -9.27 6.05 -10.78
C TRP A 106 -9.23 5.85 -9.27
N ASP A 107 -8.17 6.32 -8.60
CA ASP A 107 -8.04 6.21 -7.15
C ASP A 107 -9.19 6.91 -6.41
N TYR A 108 -9.54 8.15 -6.80
CA TYR A 108 -10.65 8.84 -6.16
C TYR A 108 -12.03 8.30 -6.54
N SER A 109 -12.15 7.56 -7.65
CA SER A 109 -13.43 6.97 -8.06
C SER A 109 -13.90 5.84 -7.14
N VAL A 110 -12.98 5.16 -6.44
CA VAL A 110 -13.33 4.06 -5.52
C VAL A 110 -13.61 4.51 -4.09
N GLU A 111 -13.32 5.77 -3.77
CA GLU A 111 -13.54 6.33 -2.44
C GLU A 111 -15.03 6.44 -2.08
N LYS A 112 -15.37 6.20 -0.80
CA LYS A 112 -16.77 6.28 -0.34
C LYS A 112 -17.37 7.68 -0.56
N GLU A 113 -16.53 8.71 -0.45
CA GLU A 113 -16.92 10.11 -0.60
C GLU A 113 -16.63 10.67 -2.01
N TYR A 114 -16.47 9.83 -3.05
CA TYR A 114 -16.11 10.26 -4.41
C TYR A 114 -16.95 11.43 -4.94
N ARG A 115 -18.24 11.48 -4.61
CA ARG A 115 -19.14 12.58 -5.02
C ARG A 115 -18.71 13.91 -4.41
N ARG A 116 -18.38 13.91 -3.11
CA ARG A 116 -17.93 15.10 -2.40
C ARG A 116 -16.56 15.53 -2.91
N ILE A 117 -15.62 14.59 -3.04
CA ILE A 117 -14.27 14.84 -3.57
C ILE A 117 -14.34 15.51 -4.95
N TYR A 118 -15.22 15.03 -5.84
CA TYR A 118 -15.45 15.66 -7.14
C TYR A 118 -16.07 17.06 -7.01
N GLN A 119 -17.11 17.23 -6.18
CA GLN A 119 -17.76 18.55 -6.03
C GLN A 119 -16.80 19.61 -5.51
N ASP A 120 -15.92 19.23 -4.59
CA ASP A 120 -14.94 20.13 -3.98
C ASP A 120 -13.77 20.45 -4.95
N ASN A 121 -13.51 19.59 -5.95
CA ASN A 121 -12.33 19.68 -6.83
C ASN A 121 -12.65 19.44 -8.32
N LYS A 122 -13.76 19.99 -8.85
CA LYS A 122 -14.19 19.75 -10.24
C LYS A 122 -13.11 20.02 -11.31
N PRO A 123 -12.29 21.09 -11.22
CA PRO A 123 -11.26 21.36 -12.22
C PRO A 123 -10.20 20.25 -12.32
N ASP A 124 -9.82 19.64 -11.20
CA ASP A 124 -8.81 18.57 -11.15
C ASP A 124 -9.27 17.32 -11.93
N PHE A 125 -10.59 17.14 -12.04
CA PHE A 125 -11.21 16.05 -12.81
C PHE A 125 -11.67 16.49 -14.20
N SER A 126 -11.18 17.62 -14.71
CA SER A 126 -11.59 18.20 -16.00
C SER A 126 -13.11 18.36 -16.12
N TYR A 127 -13.78 18.64 -15.00
CA TYR A 127 -15.24 18.75 -14.87
C TYR A 127 -16.02 17.47 -15.20
N ILE A 128 -15.37 16.31 -15.31
CA ILE A 128 -16.04 15.03 -15.56
C ILE A 128 -16.31 14.33 -14.22
N PRO A 129 -17.58 14.05 -13.86
CA PRO A 129 -17.90 13.38 -12.60
C PRO A 129 -17.17 12.06 -12.43
N LEU A 130 -16.68 11.77 -11.23
CA LEU A 130 -16.13 10.46 -10.89
C LEU A 130 -17.23 9.38 -11.01
N ASN A 131 -16.86 8.17 -11.43
CA ASN A 131 -17.79 7.07 -11.75
C ASN A 131 -18.79 7.38 -12.87
N HIS A 132 -18.49 8.34 -13.74
CA HIS A 132 -19.33 8.60 -14.90
C HIS A 132 -19.30 7.42 -15.88
N PRO A 133 -20.42 7.04 -16.55
CA PRO A 133 -20.47 5.90 -17.47
C PRO A 133 -19.42 5.91 -18.59
N ILE A 134 -18.91 7.10 -18.92
CA ILE A 134 -17.83 7.26 -19.91
C ILE A 134 -16.56 6.51 -19.49
N ASP A 135 -16.22 6.47 -18.20
CA ASP A 135 -15.00 5.80 -17.72
C ASP A 135 -15.10 4.28 -17.87
N SER A 136 -16.26 3.71 -17.54
CA SER A 136 -16.51 2.27 -17.76
C SER A 136 -16.46 1.93 -19.26
N LEU A 137 -16.96 2.82 -20.12
CA LEU A 137 -16.91 2.62 -21.57
C LEU A 137 -15.49 2.71 -22.10
N THR A 138 -14.68 3.69 -21.68
CA THR A 138 -13.27 3.80 -22.11
C THR A 138 -12.47 2.59 -21.64
N LYS A 139 -12.65 2.15 -20.39
CA LYS A 139 -12.03 0.92 -19.86
C LYS A 139 -12.43 -0.31 -20.69
N LEU A 140 -13.71 -0.42 -21.06
CA LEU A 140 -14.21 -1.52 -21.88
C LEU A 140 -13.58 -1.52 -23.29
N LYS A 141 -13.48 -0.35 -23.93
CA LYS A 141 -12.83 -0.23 -25.26
C LYS A 141 -11.35 -0.59 -25.20
N ALA A 142 -10.63 -0.09 -24.20
CA ALA A 142 -9.21 -0.40 -24.01
C ALA A 142 -8.99 -1.90 -23.76
N ASN A 143 -9.78 -2.53 -22.88
CA ASN A 143 -9.72 -3.98 -22.69
C ASN A 143 -10.03 -4.76 -23.97
N ALA A 144 -11.00 -4.32 -24.78
CA ALA A 144 -11.29 -4.95 -26.05
C ALA A 144 -10.12 -4.84 -27.06
N LEU A 145 -9.41 -3.71 -27.07
CA LEU A 145 -8.20 -3.53 -27.90
C LEU A 145 -7.09 -4.50 -27.50
N LEU A 146 -6.90 -4.76 -26.20
CA LEU A 146 -5.88 -5.70 -25.69
C LEU A 146 -6.17 -7.16 -26.03
N VAL A 147 -7.44 -7.57 -26.01
CA VAL A 147 -7.82 -9.00 -26.11
C VAL A 147 -8.23 -9.40 -27.55
N SER A 148 -8.64 -8.44 -28.37
CA SER A 148 -9.15 -8.72 -29.71
C SER A 148 -8.01 -9.03 -30.69
N SER A 149 -8.08 -10.21 -31.32
CA SER A 149 -7.19 -10.61 -32.42
C SER A 149 -7.31 -9.73 -33.68
N SER A 150 -8.33 -8.87 -33.77
CA SER A 150 -8.50 -7.93 -34.89
C SER A 150 -7.57 -6.71 -34.83
N TYR A 151 -6.88 -6.51 -33.71
CA TYR A 151 -5.93 -5.42 -33.49
C TYR A 151 -4.55 -6.01 -33.18
N THR A 152 -3.52 -5.40 -33.76
CA THR A 152 -2.12 -5.71 -33.46
C THR A 152 -1.50 -4.43 -32.92
N LEU A 153 -1.40 -4.33 -31.60
CA LEU A 153 -0.83 -3.17 -30.93
C LEU A 153 0.70 -3.31 -30.94
N ASN A 154 1.41 -2.21 -31.20
CA ASN A 154 2.84 -2.15 -30.92
C ASN A 154 3.09 -1.96 -29.40
N ALA A 155 4.35 -2.03 -28.96
CA ALA A 155 4.68 -1.95 -27.53
C ALA A 155 4.18 -0.66 -26.84
N GLN A 156 4.27 0.49 -27.51
CA GLN A 156 3.81 1.78 -26.98
C GLN A 156 2.28 1.85 -26.91
N GLU A 157 1.60 1.32 -27.94
CA GLU A 157 0.14 1.22 -27.98
C GLU A 157 -0.39 0.25 -26.92
N GLU A 158 0.27 -0.89 -26.75
CA GLU A 158 -0.08 -1.88 -25.73
C GLU A 158 0.09 -1.28 -24.33
N GLN A 159 1.23 -0.61 -24.08
CA GLN A 159 1.51 0.12 -22.84
C GLN A 159 0.41 1.12 -22.50
N ILE A 160 0.10 2.08 -23.38
CA ILE A 160 -0.93 3.09 -23.08
C ILE A 160 -2.33 2.47 -22.97
N THR A 161 -2.59 1.38 -23.68
CA THR A 161 -3.88 0.69 -23.59
C THR A 161 -4.04 0.00 -22.23
N TYR A 162 -2.96 -0.50 -21.62
CA TYR A 162 -3.00 -0.98 -20.23
C TYR A 162 -3.42 0.11 -19.26
N LEU A 163 -2.90 1.33 -19.42
CA LEU A 163 -3.31 2.49 -18.64
C LEU A 163 -4.83 2.66 -18.78
N PHE A 164 -5.34 2.89 -19.99
CA PHE A 164 -6.77 3.16 -20.22
C PHE A 164 -7.71 2.02 -19.83
N ALA A 165 -7.21 0.79 -19.79
CA ALA A 165 -7.93 -0.40 -19.35
C ALA A 165 -8.01 -0.55 -17.82
N ASP A 166 -7.44 0.39 -17.06
CA ASP A 166 -7.28 0.30 -15.59
C ASP A 166 -6.36 -0.85 -15.16
N GLN A 167 -5.43 -1.24 -16.03
CA GLN A 167 -4.38 -2.23 -15.75
C GLN A 167 -3.07 -1.50 -15.42
N LEU A 168 -3.14 -0.58 -14.44
CA LEU A 168 -2.07 0.33 -14.04
C LEU A 168 -0.71 -0.36 -13.87
N ASP A 169 -0.72 -1.55 -13.30
CA ASP A 169 0.47 -2.37 -13.09
C ASP A 169 1.24 -2.62 -14.36
N LYS A 170 0.53 -3.04 -15.41
CA LYS A 170 1.14 -3.41 -16.68
C LYS A 170 1.63 -2.17 -17.43
N PHE A 171 0.90 -1.06 -17.28
CA PHE A 171 1.37 0.24 -17.75
C PHE A 171 2.68 0.62 -17.07
N TYR A 172 2.73 0.73 -15.75
CA TYR A 172 3.92 1.19 -15.04
C TYR A 172 5.10 0.20 -15.11
N GLN A 173 4.85 -1.11 -15.23
CA GLN A 173 5.89 -2.11 -15.48
C GLN A 173 6.60 -1.88 -16.82
N SER A 174 5.86 -1.57 -17.88
CA SER A 174 6.43 -1.31 -19.20
C SER A 174 6.98 0.12 -19.32
N TYR A 175 6.35 1.10 -18.66
CA TYR A 175 6.74 2.51 -18.71
C TYR A 175 8.05 2.77 -17.97
N ALA A 176 8.28 2.09 -16.84
CA ALA A 176 9.53 2.17 -16.08
C ALA A 176 10.75 1.54 -16.79
N GLY A 177 10.54 0.78 -17.88
CA GLY A 177 11.61 0.16 -18.67
C GLY A 177 12.40 1.14 -19.54
N GLU A 178 11.92 2.38 -19.74
CA GLU A 178 12.54 3.37 -20.65
C GLU A 178 13.01 4.67 -19.98
N ALA A 179 12.82 4.86 -18.66
CA ALA A 179 13.17 6.13 -17.98
C ALA A 179 14.09 5.96 -16.76
N THR A 180 15.11 6.81 -16.69
CA THR A 180 16.02 6.99 -15.56
C THR A 180 15.23 7.48 -14.34
N GLN A 181 15.39 6.81 -13.19
CA GLN A 181 14.66 7.10 -11.95
C GLN A 181 14.94 8.51 -11.42
N PRO A 182 13.92 9.16 -10.83
CA PRO A 182 13.93 9.26 -9.37
C PRO A 182 12.56 9.02 -8.69
N VAL A 183 12.61 8.20 -7.64
CA VAL A 183 11.89 8.23 -6.34
C VAL A 183 10.44 8.77 -6.31
N VAL A 184 9.48 7.88 -6.00
CA VAL A 184 8.53 7.89 -4.85
C VAL A 184 7.20 7.17 -5.18
N GLN A 185 6.80 6.30 -4.23
CA GLN A 185 5.47 5.74 -3.91
C GLN A 185 4.79 4.72 -4.84
N GLU A 186 4.84 3.47 -4.38
CA GLU A 186 4.18 2.31 -4.94
C GLU A 186 2.78 2.12 -4.36
N THR A 187 1.77 1.97 -5.22
CA THR A 187 0.57 1.15 -4.94
C THR A 187 0.17 0.41 -6.21
N LEU A 188 0.05 -0.91 -6.06
CA LEU A 188 -0.37 -1.91 -7.06
C LEU A 188 -1.68 -2.59 -6.50
N PRO A 189 -2.41 -3.46 -7.24
CA PRO A 189 -3.87 -3.61 -7.29
C PRO A 189 -4.31 -5.09 -7.09
N VAL A 190 -5.53 -5.41 -7.54
CA VAL A 190 -6.16 -6.73 -7.46
C VAL A 190 -6.72 -7.23 -8.82
N VAL A 191 -6.97 -8.55 -8.89
CA VAL A 191 -6.98 -9.53 -10.01
C VAL A 191 -8.39 -9.82 -10.59
N SER A 192 -8.46 -10.45 -11.77
CA SER A 192 -9.56 -11.38 -12.17
C SER A 192 -9.04 -12.51 -13.08
N GLU A 193 -9.68 -13.69 -12.98
CA GLU A 193 -9.18 -15.07 -13.16
C GLU A 193 -8.96 -15.65 -14.58
N ASN A 194 -8.18 -16.75 -14.58
CA ASN A 194 -8.13 -17.91 -15.49
C ASN A 194 -7.35 -17.83 -16.81
N VAL A 195 -6.01 -17.88 -16.73
CA VAL A 195 -5.19 -18.71 -17.63
C VAL A 195 -3.99 -19.26 -16.85
N SER A 196 -3.81 -20.57 -16.84
CA SER A 196 -2.60 -21.24 -16.38
C SER A 196 -1.44 -20.92 -17.34
N ARG A 197 -0.44 -20.16 -16.87
CA ARG A 197 0.94 -20.25 -17.36
C ARG A 197 1.88 -19.67 -16.32
N ALA A 198 2.78 -20.52 -15.86
CA ALA A 198 3.91 -20.17 -15.03
C ALA A 198 4.69 -19.03 -15.70
N ASN A 199 4.71 -17.86 -15.05
CA ASN A 199 5.80 -16.90 -15.11
C ASN A 199 5.94 -16.31 -13.71
N TYR A 200 6.97 -16.80 -13.01
CA TYR A 200 7.52 -16.20 -11.82
C TYR A 200 8.06 -14.82 -12.21
N ASP A 201 7.42 -13.72 -11.81
CA ASP A 201 8.19 -12.52 -11.48
C ASP A 201 7.44 -11.48 -10.64
N ASN A 202 8.16 -10.94 -9.65
CA ASN A 202 7.80 -9.91 -8.66
C ASN A 202 6.78 -10.27 -7.55
N LYS A 203 7.17 -11.26 -6.73
CA LYS A 203 6.65 -11.48 -5.37
C LYS A 203 7.13 -10.34 -4.44
N ARG A 204 6.54 -9.14 -4.55
CA ARG A 204 6.82 -8.09 -3.56
C ARG A 204 6.29 -8.52 -2.20
N ALA A 205 7.17 -8.46 -1.22
CA ALA A 205 6.83 -8.74 0.15
C ALA A 205 6.24 -7.52 0.83
N GLY A 206 5.42 -7.76 1.85
CA GLY A 206 4.77 -6.75 2.65
C GLY A 206 5.25 -6.79 4.09
N VAL A 207 4.70 -5.89 4.89
CA VAL A 207 4.91 -5.83 6.34
C VAL A 207 3.56 -5.85 7.03
N VAL A 208 3.43 -6.68 8.06
CA VAL A 208 2.28 -6.76 8.95
C VAL A 208 2.66 -6.17 10.30
N ILE A 209 1.92 -5.16 10.74
CA ILE A 209 2.00 -4.61 12.09
C ILE A 209 0.70 -4.94 12.79
N ALA A 210 0.77 -5.59 13.95
CA ALA A 210 -0.40 -5.96 14.72
C ALA A 210 -0.31 -5.48 16.16
N ALA A 211 -1.47 -5.18 16.75
CA ALA A 211 -1.62 -4.87 18.16
C ALA A 211 -2.92 -5.48 18.70
N GLY A 212 -2.90 -5.94 19.93
CA GLY A 212 -4.02 -6.67 20.51
C GLY A 212 -3.80 -7.07 21.95
N ALA A 213 -4.51 -8.10 22.37
CA ALA A 213 -4.35 -8.69 23.68
C ALA A 213 -4.26 -10.22 23.58
N GLU A 214 -3.41 -10.80 24.42
CA GLU A 214 -3.30 -12.23 24.66
C GLU A 214 -3.77 -12.52 26.09
N PHE A 215 -4.57 -13.57 26.25
CA PHE A 215 -5.19 -13.93 27.52
C PHE A 215 -5.20 -15.45 27.73
N PRO A 216 -5.08 -15.90 28.99
CA PRO A 216 -5.13 -17.32 29.32
C PRO A 216 -6.54 -17.86 29.10
N ILE A 217 -6.64 -19.06 28.55
CA ILE A 217 -7.93 -19.77 28.36
C ILE A 217 -8.03 -21.05 29.19
N THR A 218 -6.99 -21.35 29.97
CA THR A 218 -6.93 -22.45 30.93
C THR A 218 -6.28 -21.98 32.23
N GLY A 219 -6.50 -22.73 33.31
CA GLY A 219 -6.00 -22.38 34.64
C GLY A 219 -6.99 -21.50 35.42
N SER A 220 -7.21 -21.83 36.69
CA SER A 220 -8.11 -21.08 37.58
C SER A 220 -7.49 -19.79 38.13
N ASP A 221 -6.15 -19.72 38.19
CA ASP A 221 -5.38 -18.54 38.59
C ASP A 221 -4.10 -18.43 37.73
N PRO A 222 -4.24 -18.02 36.46
CA PRO A 222 -3.14 -17.96 35.51
C PRO A 222 -2.04 -16.98 35.95
N LEU A 223 -0.76 -17.33 35.73
CA LEU A 223 0.37 -16.44 36.08
C LEU A 223 0.37 -15.17 35.21
N PHE A 224 0.41 -15.37 33.89
CA PHE A 224 0.22 -14.30 32.91
C PHE A 224 -1.28 -14.10 32.67
N LYS A 225 -1.77 -12.91 32.97
CA LYS A 225 -3.15 -12.47 32.76
C LYS A 225 -3.32 -11.95 31.33
N THR A 226 -4.43 -11.25 31.09
CA THR A 226 -4.65 -10.53 29.84
C THR A 226 -3.63 -9.42 29.67
N ASN A 227 -2.77 -9.58 28.67
CA ASN A 227 -1.64 -8.69 28.43
C ASN A 227 -1.68 -8.14 27.01
N PRO A 228 -1.31 -6.85 26.81
CA PRO A 228 -1.23 -6.29 25.48
C PRO A 228 -0.08 -6.93 24.69
N THR A 229 -0.33 -7.13 23.40
CA THR A 229 0.64 -7.69 22.46
C THR A 229 0.80 -6.79 21.26
N VAL A 230 2.04 -6.66 20.78
CA VAL A 230 2.37 -6.01 19.52
C VAL A 230 3.24 -6.93 18.67
N SER A 231 3.13 -6.88 17.35
CA SER A 231 4.00 -7.64 16.48
C SER A 231 4.31 -6.91 15.18
N VAL A 232 5.51 -7.15 14.66
CA VAL A 232 5.94 -6.72 13.34
C VAL A 232 6.44 -7.94 12.60
N MET A 233 5.83 -8.26 11.47
CA MET A 233 6.15 -9.42 10.65
C MET A 233 6.37 -9.00 9.20
N TYR A 234 7.45 -9.45 8.60
CA TYR A 234 7.55 -9.53 7.15
C TYR A 234 6.52 -10.52 6.63
N ALA A 235 5.93 -10.26 5.47
CA ALA A 235 4.90 -11.13 4.90
C ALA A 235 5.05 -11.33 3.39
N SER A 236 4.81 -12.55 2.89
CA SER A 236 4.85 -12.86 1.47
C SER A 236 3.71 -12.18 0.70
N GLY A 237 3.90 -11.82 -0.56
CA GLY A 237 2.84 -11.21 -1.39
C GLY A 237 1.51 -11.99 -1.38
N LEU A 238 0.39 -11.26 -1.42
CA LEU A 238 -0.97 -11.81 -1.39
C LEU A 238 -1.38 -12.53 -2.68
N SER A 239 -0.57 -12.44 -3.75
CA SER A 239 -0.81 -13.15 -5.01
C SER A 239 -0.67 -14.67 -4.87
N SER A 240 0.00 -15.16 -3.82
CA SER A 240 0.14 -16.59 -3.56
C SER A 240 -1.03 -17.14 -2.74
N LEU A 241 -1.42 -18.39 -3.00
CA LEU A 241 -2.34 -19.15 -2.15
C LEU A 241 -1.80 -19.31 -0.71
N PHE A 242 -0.47 -19.48 -0.60
CA PHE A 242 0.21 -19.61 0.68
C PHE A 242 0.71 -18.24 1.16
N LEU A 243 0.38 -17.91 2.40
CA LEU A 243 0.81 -16.68 3.06
C LEU A 243 1.87 -17.02 4.10
N PHE A 244 3.07 -16.50 3.94
CA PHE A 244 4.15 -16.66 4.90
C PHE A 244 4.33 -15.34 5.65
N GLU A 245 4.44 -15.43 6.98
CA GLU A 245 4.72 -14.30 7.86
C GLU A 245 5.93 -14.65 8.72
N GLY A 246 6.87 -13.73 8.93
CA GLY A 246 8.04 -13.95 9.77
C GLY A 246 8.48 -12.67 10.46
N GLY A 247 8.72 -12.71 11.77
CA GLY A 247 9.14 -11.55 12.53
C GLY A 247 9.02 -11.74 14.03
N ILE A 248 8.76 -10.64 14.72
CA ILE A 248 8.80 -10.55 16.18
C ILE A 248 7.41 -10.21 16.71
N LYS A 249 7.01 -10.92 17.77
CA LYS A 249 5.87 -10.61 18.62
C LYS A 249 6.39 -10.25 20.01
N ILE A 250 5.77 -9.27 20.64
CA ILE A 250 6.10 -8.80 21.99
C ILE A 250 4.80 -8.82 22.79
N ARG A 251 4.82 -9.49 23.94
CA ARG A 251 3.78 -9.41 24.97
C ARG A 251 4.32 -8.57 26.11
N ILE A 252 3.63 -7.50 26.46
CA ILE A 252 3.99 -6.66 27.59
C ILE A 252 3.26 -7.23 28.81
N ASN A 253 4.03 -7.78 29.73
CA ASN A 253 3.51 -8.47 30.90
C ASN A 253 3.22 -7.43 31.99
N SER A 254 1.98 -7.35 32.45
CA SER A 254 1.51 -6.32 33.37
C SER A 254 0.49 -6.88 34.36
N ASN A 255 0.60 -6.50 35.63
CA ASN A 255 -0.24 -7.04 36.72
C ASN A 255 -0.17 -8.57 36.87
N ASP A 256 0.91 -9.17 36.39
CA ASP A 256 1.21 -10.59 36.49
C ASP A 256 1.87 -10.92 37.83
N ARG A 257 1.75 -12.18 38.25
CA ARG A 257 2.41 -12.67 39.47
C ARG A 257 3.88 -12.95 39.19
N SER A 258 4.71 -12.83 40.23
CA SER A 258 6.08 -13.30 40.15
C SER A 258 6.14 -14.82 40.02
N PHE A 259 7.22 -15.32 39.40
CA PHE A 259 7.56 -16.73 39.35
C PHE A 259 8.94 -16.99 39.92
N ASP A 260 9.14 -18.23 40.33
CA ASP A 260 10.38 -18.74 40.88
C ASP A 260 11.25 -19.31 39.76
N TYR A 261 12.48 -18.81 39.67
CA TYR A 261 13.49 -19.21 38.70
C TYR A 261 14.75 -19.67 39.41
N ASN A 262 15.32 -20.80 39.00
CA ASN A 262 16.53 -21.36 39.58
C ASN A 262 17.76 -20.80 38.88
N LEU A 263 18.55 -19.99 39.59
CA LEU A 263 19.85 -19.51 39.15
C LEU A 263 20.92 -20.11 40.07
N TYR A 264 21.73 -21.03 39.56
CA TYR A 264 22.81 -21.68 40.31
C TYR A 264 22.42 -22.31 41.67
N ASN A 265 21.25 -22.96 41.73
CA ASN A 265 20.66 -23.56 42.95
C ASN A 265 20.12 -22.54 43.96
N GLU A 266 20.01 -21.27 43.57
CA GLU A 266 19.29 -20.23 44.30
C GLU A 266 17.95 -19.92 43.63
N VAL A 267 16.93 -19.71 44.45
CA VAL A 267 15.58 -19.41 43.97
C VAL A 267 15.41 -17.91 43.88
N GLU A 268 15.28 -17.42 42.65
CA GLU A 268 15.04 -16.02 42.34
C GLU A 268 13.55 -15.77 42.11
N HIS A 269 13.00 -14.75 42.78
CA HIS A 269 11.63 -14.31 42.60
C HIS A 269 11.55 -13.24 41.52
N VAL A 270 11.12 -13.66 40.33
CA VAL A 270 11.17 -12.86 39.11
C VAL A 270 9.81 -12.28 38.78
N ASN A 271 9.78 -10.99 38.43
CA ASN A 271 8.63 -10.36 37.78
C ASN A 271 9.01 -9.97 36.34
N SER A 272 8.43 -10.66 35.36
CA SER A 272 8.72 -10.42 33.96
C SER A 272 7.95 -9.21 33.44
N GLY A 273 8.64 -8.24 32.84
CA GLY A 273 8.00 -7.09 32.18
C GLY A 273 7.60 -7.35 30.73
N ALA A 274 8.21 -8.34 30.06
CA ALA A 274 7.91 -8.65 28.66
C ALA A 274 8.29 -10.08 28.25
N SER A 275 7.58 -10.59 27.25
CA SER A 275 7.94 -11.80 26.51
C SER A 275 8.10 -11.48 25.03
N PHE A 276 9.15 -12.01 24.41
CA PHE A 276 9.48 -11.83 22.99
C PHE A 276 9.32 -13.17 22.27
N SER A 277 8.66 -13.18 21.12
CA SER A 277 8.54 -14.36 20.28
C SER A 277 9.11 -14.07 18.89
N LEU A 278 10.15 -14.79 18.49
CA LEU A 278 10.75 -14.71 17.16
C LEU A 278 10.36 -15.94 16.35
N GLY A 279 9.77 -15.76 15.19
CA GLY A 279 9.29 -16.89 14.39
C GLY A 279 8.35 -16.46 13.28
N GLY A 280 7.44 -17.33 12.89
CA GLY A 280 6.58 -17.06 11.74
C GLY A 280 5.32 -17.92 11.66
N ASN A 281 4.47 -17.55 10.72
CA ASN A 281 3.25 -18.27 10.36
C ASN A 281 3.27 -18.70 8.91
N ILE A 282 2.60 -19.82 8.64
CA ILE A 282 2.13 -20.23 7.32
C ILE A 282 0.61 -20.25 7.32
N GLY A 283 0.00 -19.57 6.37
CA GLY A 283 -1.44 -19.50 6.16
C GLY A 283 -1.83 -19.92 4.76
N ILE A 284 -3.11 -20.27 4.60
CA ILE A 284 -3.72 -20.61 3.31
C ILE A 284 -4.88 -19.66 3.10
N LYS A 285 -4.96 -19.00 1.92
CA LYS A 285 -6.14 -18.20 1.56
C LYS A 285 -7.33 -19.12 1.30
N ALA A 286 -8.16 -19.33 2.33
CA ALA A 286 -9.36 -20.16 2.23
C ALA A 286 -10.50 -19.44 1.48
N PHE A 287 -10.52 -18.11 1.55
CA PHE A 287 -11.44 -17.26 0.81
C PHE A 287 -10.72 -15.97 0.40
N ASP A 288 -10.92 -15.55 -0.84
CA ASP A 288 -10.39 -14.31 -1.40
C ASP A 288 -11.37 -13.80 -2.46
N ASN A 289 -11.91 -12.60 -2.28
CA ASN A 289 -12.77 -11.95 -3.26
C ASN A 289 -12.32 -10.51 -3.54
N ASP A 290 -11.02 -10.26 -3.37
CA ASP A 290 -10.34 -8.97 -3.57
C ASP A 290 -10.67 -7.90 -2.51
N LYS A 291 -11.86 -7.97 -1.91
CA LYS A 291 -12.29 -7.09 -0.82
C LYS A 291 -12.00 -7.68 0.55
N PHE A 292 -12.15 -8.98 0.68
CA PHE A 292 -11.97 -9.73 1.92
C PHE A 292 -11.13 -10.97 1.67
N ILE A 293 -10.17 -11.21 2.56
CA ILE A 293 -9.37 -12.43 2.59
C ILE A 293 -9.57 -13.08 3.95
N ILE A 294 -9.90 -14.37 3.93
CA ILE A 294 -9.97 -15.21 5.13
C ILE A 294 -8.88 -16.27 5.00
N ALA A 295 -7.99 -16.31 5.98
CA ALA A 295 -6.84 -17.20 5.97
C ALA A 295 -6.64 -17.88 7.34
N PRO A 296 -6.95 -19.17 7.49
CA PRO A 296 -6.42 -19.95 8.60
C PRO A 296 -4.89 -20.02 8.49
N LYS A 297 -4.22 -20.02 9.64
CA LYS A 297 -2.77 -20.08 9.75
C LYS A 297 -2.29 -20.94 10.90
N ALA A 298 -1.09 -21.48 10.74
CA ALA A 298 -0.33 -22.15 11.78
C ALA A 298 1.03 -21.47 11.92
N GLY A 299 1.56 -21.38 13.14
CA GLY A 299 2.82 -20.68 13.40
C GLY A 299 3.69 -21.34 14.43
N LEU A 300 4.98 -21.05 14.35
CA LEU A 300 6.00 -21.54 15.26
C LEU A 300 6.97 -20.41 15.60
N TYR A 301 7.23 -20.26 16.90
CA TYR A 301 8.08 -19.20 17.43
C TYR A 301 8.99 -19.72 18.53
N LEU A 302 10.21 -19.19 18.61
CA LEU A 302 11.02 -19.22 19.81
C LEU A 302 10.50 -18.12 20.74
N ASP A 303 10.09 -18.48 21.94
CA ASP A 303 9.52 -17.56 22.93
C ASP A 303 10.50 -17.39 24.10
N VAL A 304 10.78 -16.14 24.42
CA VAL A 304 11.73 -15.71 25.45
C VAL A 304 10.97 -14.81 26.42
N THR A 305 10.75 -15.28 27.63
CA THR A 305 10.16 -14.49 28.71
C THR A 305 11.25 -13.91 29.58
N THR A 306 11.29 -12.58 29.66
CA THR A 306 12.37 -11.88 30.36
C THR A 306 12.32 -12.11 31.86
N THR A 307 13.48 -12.29 32.48
CA THR A 307 13.58 -12.37 33.94
C THR A 307 14.23 -11.13 34.55
N GLY A 308 15.01 -10.39 33.75
CA GLY A 308 15.85 -9.30 34.25
C GLY A 308 17.12 -9.78 34.97
N LEU A 309 17.34 -11.10 35.07
CA LEU A 309 18.54 -11.68 35.64
C LEU A 309 19.67 -11.65 34.61
N SER A 310 20.83 -11.12 35.00
CA SER A 310 21.99 -10.99 34.12
C SER A 310 23.31 -11.09 34.88
N GLU A 311 24.33 -11.62 34.21
CA GLU A 311 25.68 -11.76 34.74
C GLU A 311 26.70 -11.14 33.81
N VAL A 312 27.71 -10.49 34.40
CA VAL A 312 28.82 -9.90 33.64
C VAL A 312 29.97 -10.89 33.65
N ASN A 313 30.27 -11.46 32.48
CA ASN A 313 31.44 -12.28 32.24
C ASN A 313 32.59 -11.39 31.77
N TYR A 314 33.67 -11.37 32.54
CA TYR A 314 34.92 -10.69 32.16
C TYR A 314 35.84 -11.68 31.45
N TYR A 315 36.31 -11.34 30.26
CA TYR A 315 37.37 -12.07 29.58
C TYR A 315 38.72 -11.50 30.01
N ASP A 316 39.61 -12.37 30.47
CA ASP A 316 41.02 -12.07 30.66
C ASP A 316 41.75 -12.57 29.40
N ASP A 317 42.08 -11.65 28.48
CA ASP A 317 42.85 -11.93 27.28
C ASP A 317 44.35 -12.01 27.61
N GLY A 318 44.69 -12.94 28.51
CA GLY A 318 46.06 -13.20 28.97
C GLY A 318 46.94 -13.87 27.92
N TYR A 319 47.23 -13.20 26.80
CA TYR A 319 48.24 -13.67 25.84
C TYR A 319 49.09 -12.60 25.15
N TYR A 320 48.93 -11.31 25.42
CA TYR A 320 49.88 -10.28 24.97
C TYR A 320 50.17 -9.26 26.06
N ASP A 321 51.41 -9.34 26.55
CA ASP A 321 52.05 -8.44 27.53
C ASP A 321 52.40 -7.12 26.82
N ASP A 322 51.40 -6.32 26.44
CA ASP A 322 51.57 -5.00 25.81
C ASP A 322 50.45 -4.01 26.23
N GLU A 323 50.64 -3.34 27.37
CA GLU A 323 50.18 -2.01 27.83
C GLU A 323 48.79 -1.40 27.44
N TYR A 324 47.81 -2.16 26.95
CA TYR A 324 46.43 -1.71 26.77
C TYR A 324 45.40 -2.79 27.14
N GLU A 325 45.34 -3.19 28.42
CA GLU A 325 44.29 -4.07 28.95
C GLU A 325 42.96 -3.31 29.15
N GLU A 326 42.16 -3.20 28.08
CA GLU A 326 40.70 -3.06 28.22
C GLU A 326 40.07 -4.43 27.96
N GLY A 327 40.10 -5.31 28.96
CA GLY A 327 39.46 -6.62 28.90
C GLY A 327 37.98 -6.49 28.55
N GLY A 328 37.54 -7.23 27.53
CA GLY A 328 36.15 -7.23 27.10
C GLY A 328 35.23 -7.86 28.16
N SER A 329 34.08 -7.23 28.42
CA SER A 329 33.01 -7.84 29.23
C SER A 329 31.81 -8.19 28.36
N SER A 330 31.16 -9.32 28.64
CA SER A 330 29.90 -9.71 28.01
C SER A 330 28.83 -9.96 29.06
N VAL A 331 27.60 -9.54 28.79
CA VAL A 331 26.46 -9.74 29.71
C VAL A 331 25.64 -10.94 29.24
N GLN A 332 25.52 -11.95 30.09
CA GLN A 332 24.66 -13.11 29.85
C GLN A 332 23.32 -12.91 30.55
N TYR A 333 22.21 -13.12 29.82
CA TYR A 333 20.85 -13.00 30.38
C TYR A 333 20.22 -14.38 30.60
N HIS A 334 19.55 -14.55 31.74
CA HIS A 334 18.93 -15.82 32.12
C HIS A 334 17.42 -15.77 31.95
N ASN A 335 16.94 -15.90 30.72
CA ASN A 335 15.51 -15.82 30.40
C ASN A 335 14.84 -17.20 30.37
N VAL A 336 13.52 -17.22 30.55
CA VAL A 336 12.73 -18.44 30.34
C VAL A 336 12.54 -18.65 28.83
N ASN A 337 13.07 -19.75 28.30
CA ASN A 337 13.02 -20.05 26.87
C ASN A 337 12.09 -21.23 26.56
N THR A 338 11.25 -21.08 25.54
CA THR A 338 10.33 -22.14 25.10
C THR A 338 9.96 -21.98 23.63
N MET A 339 9.11 -22.86 23.11
CA MET A 339 8.58 -22.79 21.76
C MET A 339 7.08 -22.53 21.78
N ARG A 340 6.64 -21.48 21.10
CA ARG A 340 5.22 -21.14 20.96
C ARG A 340 4.70 -21.70 19.64
N THR A 341 3.69 -22.56 19.73
CA THR A 341 2.90 -23.01 18.57
C THR A 341 1.60 -22.21 18.50
N THR A 342 1.24 -21.74 17.31
CA THR A 342 0.06 -20.89 17.09
C THR A 342 -0.85 -21.50 16.06
N LEU A 343 -2.17 -21.44 16.28
CA LEU A 343 -3.20 -21.69 15.28
C LEU A 343 -4.11 -20.47 15.24
N GLY A 344 -4.18 -19.80 14.09
CA GLY A 344 -4.90 -18.54 13.94
C GLY A 344 -5.88 -18.53 12.78
N LEU A 345 -6.81 -17.59 12.83
CA LEU A 345 -7.69 -17.22 11.73
C LEU A 345 -7.55 -15.72 11.51
N ASN A 346 -7.06 -15.35 10.33
CA ASN A 346 -7.01 -13.98 9.88
C ASN A 346 -8.24 -13.68 9.02
N ILE A 347 -8.92 -12.57 9.30
CA ILE A 347 -9.93 -11.97 8.44
C ILE A 347 -9.47 -10.57 8.13
N MET A 348 -9.14 -10.28 6.88
CA MET A 348 -8.67 -8.97 6.46
C MET A 348 -9.51 -8.38 5.34
N ARG A 349 -9.67 -7.06 5.39
CA ARG A 349 -10.37 -6.26 4.41
C ARG A 349 -9.39 -5.35 3.70
N HIS A 350 -9.52 -5.27 2.38
CA HIS A 350 -8.80 -4.33 1.55
C HIS A 350 -9.21 -2.88 1.88
N ILE A 351 -8.23 -1.99 2.01
CA ILE A 351 -8.45 -0.55 2.20
C ILE A 351 -8.19 0.20 0.89
N ALA A 352 -6.93 0.23 0.47
CA ALA A 352 -6.47 0.97 -0.70
C ALA A 352 -5.10 0.42 -1.16
N GLY A 353 -4.87 0.36 -2.47
CA GLY A 353 -3.64 -0.20 -3.03
C GLY A 353 -3.36 -1.63 -2.55
N LYS A 354 -2.17 -1.89 -2.00
CA LYS A 354 -1.81 -3.19 -1.39
C LYS A 354 -2.06 -3.27 0.12
N LYS A 355 -2.78 -2.31 0.68
CA LYS A 355 -2.96 -2.18 2.14
C LYS A 355 -4.25 -2.86 2.61
N TYR A 356 -4.13 -3.61 3.69
CA TYR A 356 -5.24 -4.33 4.32
C TYR A 356 -5.29 -4.03 5.82
N ILE A 357 -6.50 -4.03 6.36
CA ILE A 357 -6.74 -4.06 7.81
C ILE A 357 -7.44 -5.36 8.14
N GLY A 358 -7.06 -6.02 9.22
CA GLY A 358 -7.66 -7.29 9.59
C GLY A 358 -7.69 -7.55 11.08
N LEU A 359 -8.44 -8.58 11.43
CA LEU A 359 -8.52 -9.14 12.75
C LEU A 359 -7.95 -10.56 12.71
N GLU A 360 -7.09 -10.87 13.67
CA GLU A 360 -6.56 -12.19 13.93
C GLU A 360 -7.12 -12.68 15.26
N ALA A 361 -7.78 -13.83 15.23
CA ALA A 361 -8.07 -14.62 16.41
C ALA A 361 -7.14 -15.83 16.41
N ALA A 362 -6.39 -16.05 17.48
CA ALA A 362 -5.43 -17.14 17.54
C ALA A 362 -5.42 -17.87 18.87
N TYR A 363 -5.14 -19.16 18.80
CA TYR A 363 -4.81 -20.04 19.92
C TYR A 363 -3.27 -20.20 19.97
N HIS A 364 -2.70 -20.18 21.16
CA HIS A 364 -1.27 -20.36 21.41
C HIS A 364 -1.05 -21.47 22.44
N TYR A 365 -0.16 -22.39 22.13
CA TYR A 365 0.38 -23.38 23.05
C TYR A 365 1.85 -23.05 23.35
N ILE A 366 2.16 -22.80 24.62
CA ILE A 366 3.46 -22.34 25.11
C ILE A 366 3.90 -23.25 26.29
N PRO A 367 4.66 -24.32 26.04
CA PRO A 367 5.10 -25.27 27.05
C PRO A 367 6.28 -24.71 27.85
N TYR A 368 5.99 -23.87 28.85
CA TYR A 368 7.01 -23.25 29.71
C TYR A 368 7.89 -24.26 30.46
N ASN A 369 7.42 -25.51 30.62
CA ASN A 369 8.17 -26.61 31.21
C ASN A 369 9.36 -27.11 30.36
N TRP A 370 9.59 -26.53 29.18
CA TRP A 370 10.81 -26.75 28.40
C TRP A 370 12.06 -26.16 29.05
N ASP A 371 11.89 -25.11 29.86
CA ASP A 371 12.98 -24.54 30.62
C ASP A 371 13.11 -25.26 31.97
N SER A 372 14.23 -25.97 32.17
CA SER A 372 14.48 -26.69 33.41
C SER A 372 14.77 -25.78 34.60
N SER A 373 15.10 -24.51 34.35
CA SER A 373 15.40 -23.52 35.39
C SER A 373 14.12 -22.87 35.92
N LEU A 374 12.99 -23.00 35.21
CA LEU A 374 11.71 -22.49 35.68
C LEU A 374 11.08 -23.45 36.72
N LEU A 375 10.91 -22.97 37.95
CA LEU A 375 10.34 -23.76 39.04
C LEU A 375 8.81 -23.62 39.13
N THR A 376 8.28 -22.42 38.86
CA THR A 376 6.84 -22.18 38.87
C THR A 376 6.16 -22.78 37.64
N THR A 377 5.10 -23.55 37.88
CA THR A 377 4.26 -24.07 36.77
C THR A 377 3.43 -22.95 36.17
N ILE A 378 3.61 -22.70 34.87
CA ILE A 378 2.84 -21.72 34.10
C ILE A 378 1.90 -22.46 33.15
N GLN A 379 0.64 -22.05 33.08
CA GLN A 379 -0.34 -22.63 32.16
C GLN A 379 0.09 -22.43 30.70
N PRO A 380 -0.07 -23.43 29.82
CA PRO A 380 0.46 -23.35 28.46
C PRO A 380 -0.51 -22.80 27.42
N ASN A 381 -1.82 -22.73 27.70
CA ASN A 381 -2.83 -22.41 26.69
C ASN A 381 -3.34 -20.97 26.80
N TYR A 382 -3.16 -20.21 25.72
CA TYR A 382 -3.60 -18.82 25.59
C TYR A 382 -4.40 -18.62 24.31
N ALA A 383 -5.18 -17.56 24.27
CA ALA A 383 -5.78 -17.04 23.04
C ALA A 383 -5.39 -15.57 22.86
N SER A 384 -5.41 -15.08 21.63
CA SER A 384 -5.23 -13.67 21.33
C SER A 384 -6.24 -13.15 20.32
N LEU A 385 -6.53 -11.85 20.44
CA LEU A 385 -7.28 -11.07 19.48
C LEU A 385 -6.44 -9.85 19.11
N GLN A 386 -6.08 -9.74 17.84
CA GLN A 386 -5.17 -8.71 17.35
C GLN A 386 -5.78 -8.01 16.13
N LEU A 387 -5.74 -6.68 16.13
CA LEU A 387 -5.96 -5.87 14.94
C LEU A 387 -4.62 -5.74 14.23
N PHE A 388 -4.59 -6.00 12.92
CA PHE A 388 -3.39 -5.87 12.12
C PHE A 388 -3.59 -5.01 10.89
N PHE A 389 -2.51 -4.34 10.51
CA PHE A 389 -2.37 -3.62 9.26
C PHE A 389 -1.29 -4.30 8.44
N ARG A 390 -1.58 -4.50 7.17
CA ARG A 390 -0.67 -5.10 6.21
C ARG A 390 -0.41 -4.09 5.10
N PHE A 391 0.86 -3.87 4.77
CA PHE A 391 1.32 -2.90 3.77
C PHE A 391 1.94 -3.60 2.57
#